data_AF-A0A127SE98-F1
#
_entry.id   AF-A0A127SE98-F1
#
_cell.length_a   1.000
_cell.length_b   1.000
_cell.length_c   1.000
_cell.angle_alpha   90.00
_cell.angle_beta   90.00
_cell.angle_gamma   90.00
#
_symmetry.space_group_name_H-M   'P 1'
#
loop_
_entity.id
_entity.type
_entity.pdbx_description
1 polymer ?
#
loop_
_entity_poly.entity_id
_entity_poly.type
_entity_poly.pdbx_seq_one_letter_code
_entity_poly.pdbx_strand_id
1 'polypeptide(L)' 'MTQAEYNNWIAFYRDHPFDDMHRYYRPAALISVSMAGGDVRERLEWLAPEPIPDGLNEADVRTMKAFGIKPSAKE' A
#
# COMPACT_ATOMS: atom_id res chain seq x y z
N MET A 1 15.78 -23.96 4.84
CA MET A 1 15.40 -22.71 4.16
C MET A 1 16.40 -22.47 3.04
N THR A 2 15.92 -22.41 1.81
CA THR A 2 16.74 -22.11 0.62
C THR A 2 16.92 -20.60 0.45
N GLN A 3 17.87 -20.17 -0.38
CA GLN A 3 18.06 -18.75 -0.70
C GLN A 3 16.82 -18.14 -1.37
N ALA A 4 16.14 -18.90 -2.24
CA ALA A 4 14.92 -18.46 -2.89
C ALA A 4 13.78 -18.23 -1.89
N GLU A 5 13.57 -19.18 -0.97
CA GLU A 5 12.59 -19.01 0.11
C GLU A 5 12.91 -17.79 0.97
N TYR A 6 14.17 -17.57 1.32
CA TYR A 6 14.59 -16.42 2.12
C TYR A 6 14.32 -15.08 1.41
N ASN A 7 14.61 -14.98 0.11
CA ASN A 7 14.32 -13.78 -0.67
C ASN A 7 12.81 -13.50 -0.76
N ASN A 8 12.00 -14.55 -0.90
CA ASN A 8 10.54 -14.42 -0.92
C ASN A 8 10.00 -13.90 0.43
N TRP A 9 10.57 -14.36 1.54
CA TRP A 9 10.23 -13.83 2.86
C TRP A 9 10.58 -12.34 2.98
N ILE A 10 11.75 -11.91 2.50
CA ILE A 10 12.13 -10.49 2.50
C ILE A 10 11.13 -9.65 1.70
N ALA A 11 10.76 -10.08 0.49
CA ALA A 11 9.77 -9.38 -0.33
C ALA A 11 8.42 -9.27 0.41
N PHE A 12 7.93 -10.38 0.95
CA PHE A 12 6.69 -10.42 1.71
C PHE A 12 6.68 -9.45 2.90
N TYR A 13 7.77 -9.36 3.68
CA TYR A 13 7.86 -8.44 4.81
C TYR A 13 8.00 -6.96 4.42
N ARG A 14 8.50 -6.68 3.20
CA ARG A 14 8.54 -5.32 2.65
C ARG A 14 7.16 -4.87 2.18
N ASP A 15 6.42 -5.76 1.53
CA ASP A 15 5.09 -5.46 0.98
C ASP A 15 4.00 -5.45 2.06
N HIS A 16 4.19 -6.22 3.14
CA HIS A 16 3.24 -6.34 4.25
C HIS A 16 3.90 -5.99 5.58
N PRO A 17 4.12 -4.70 5.87
CA PRO A 17 4.72 -4.28 7.13
C PRO A 17 3.79 -4.66 8.30
N PHE A 18 4.29 -5.47 9.23
CA PHE A 18 3.59 -5.84 10.46
C PHE A 18 3.65 -4.72 11.51
N ASP A 19 3.52 -3.46 11.09
CA ASP A 19 3.49 -2.33 12.02
C ASP A 19 2.10 -2.17 12.66
N ASP A 20 2.06 -1.51 13.81
CA ASP A 20 0.80 -1.25 14.51
C ASP A 20 -0.10 -0.29 13.72
N MET A 21 0.48 0.53 12.84
CA MET A 21 -0.24 1.48 11.99
C MET A 21 -1.19 0.79 11.03
N HIS A 22 -0.71 -0.17 10.25
CA HIS A 22 -1.47 -0.92 9.27
C HIS A 22 -2.34 -1.99 9.93
N ARG A 23 -1.88 -2.57 11.05
CA ARG A 23 -2.60 -3.65 11.74
C ARG A 23 -3.75 -3.16 12.63
N TYR A 24 -3.60 -2.03 13.32
CA TYR A 24 -4.56 -1.57 14.32
C TYR A 24 -5.08 -0.16 14.05
N TYR A 25 -4.21 0.81 13.83
CA TYR A 25 -4.62 2.22 13.80
C TYR A 25 -5.40 2.60 12.55
N ARG A 26 -4.97 2.18 11.35
CA ARG A 26 -5.68 2.44 10.09
C ARG A 26 -7.05 1.78 10.05
N PRO A 27 -7.23 0.49 10.39
CA PRO A 27 -8.56 -0.11 10.49
C PRO A 27 -9.48 0.63 11.46
N ALA A 28 -8.99 1.01 12.64
CA ALA A 28 -9.78 1.75 13.63
C ALA A 28 -10.21 3.13 13.11
N ALA A 29 -9.31 3.86 12.45
CA ALA A 29 -9.62 5.14 11.82
C ALA A 29 -10.59 4.99 10.63
N LEU A 30 -10.50 3.90 9.85
CA LEU A 30 -11.49 3.63 8.79
C LEU A 30 -12.88 3.40 9.38
N ILE A 31 -12.98 2.62 10.46
CA ILE A 31 -14.25 2.34 11.13
C ILE A 31 -14.85 3.62 11.72
N SER A 32 -14.03 4.48 12.34
CA SER A 32 -14.52 5.74 12.94
C SER A 32 -15.12 6.70 11.92
N VAL A 33 -14.64 6.68 10.68
CA VAL A 33 -15.18 7.50 9.57
C VAL A 33 -16.18 6.74 8.68
N SER A 34 -16.46 5.47 8.97
CA SER A 34 -17.28 4.60 8.12
C SER A 34 -18.66 5.19 7.83
N MET A 35 -19.28 5.82 8.82
CA MET A 35 -20.62 6.43 8.74
C MET A 35 -20.66 7.79 8.04
N ALA A 36 -19.51 8.41 7.75
CA ALA A 36 -19.44 9.75 7.14
C ALA A 36 -19.72 9.77 5.62
N GLY A 37 -19.95 8.61 4.98
CA GLY A 37 -20.14 8.47 3.53
C GLY A 37 -18.85 8.65 2.72
N GLY A 38 -18.88 8.30 1.42
CA GLY A 38 -17.72 8.38 0.51
C GLY A 38 -17.51 7.09 -0.30
N ASP A 39 -16.57 7.12 -1.25
CA ASP A 39 -16.24 5.95 -2.07
C ASP A 39 -15.53 4.89 -1.22
N VAL A 40 -16.11 3.68 -1.19
CA VAL A 40 -15.56 2.52 -0.47
C VAL A 40 -14.20 2.13 -1.06
N ARG A 41 -14.01 2.28 -2.37
CA ARG A 41 -12.77 1.89 -3.04
C ARG A 41 -11.59 2.74 -2.59
N GLU A 42 -11.74 4.05 -2.53
CA GLU A 42 -10.69 4.97 -2.06
C GLU A 42 -10.31 4.69 -0.60
N ARG A 43 -11.30 4.34 0.24
CA ARG A 43 -11.08 3.98 1.64
C ARG A 43 -10.32 2.66 1.81
N LEU A 44 -10.60 1.68 0.95
CA LEU A 44 -9.86 0.42 0.92
C LEU A 44 -8.43 0.62 0.42
N GLU A 45 -8.23 1.45 -0.61
CA GLU A 45 -6.89 1.83 -1.08
C GLU A 45 -6.09 2.58 0.00
N TRP A 46 -6.74 3.41 0.81
CA TRP A 46 -6.09 4.06 1.95
C TRP A 46 -5.71 3.06 3.06
N LEU A 47 -6.56 2.07 3.32
CA LEU A 47 -6.30 1.04 4.32
C LEU A 47 -5.09 0.18 3.94
N ALA A 48 -5.01 -0.21 2.67
CA ALA A 48 -3.97 -1.06 2.11
C ALA A 48 -3.36 -0.39 0.86
N PRO A 49 -2.46 0.60 1.04
CA PRO A 49 -1.81 1.26 -0.08
C PRO A 49 -0.90 0.27 -0.81
N GLU A 50 -0.86 0.40 -2.15
CA GLU A 50 0.11 -0.36 -2.94
C GLU A 50 1.54 0.11 -2.63
N PRO A 51 2.52 -0.81 -2.62
CA PRO A 51 3.91 -0.46 -2.43
C PRO A 51 4.37 0.51 -3.54
N ILE A 52 5.12 1.54 -3.13
CA ILE A 52 5.70 2.52 -4.06
C ILE A 52 6.86 1.84 -4.80
N PRO A 53 6.87 1.80 -6.14
CA PRO A 53 7.96 1.18 -6.87
C PRO A 53 9.31 1.86 -6.60
N ASP A 54 10.38 1.07 -6.65
CA ASP A 54 11.74 1.57 -6.42
C ASP A 54 12.08 2.74 -7.35
N GLY A 55 12.59 3.83 -6.77
CA GLY A 55 12.97 5.05 -7.50
C GLY A 55 11.84 6.05 -7.73
N LEU A 56 10.60 5.75 -7.31
CA LEU A 56 9.49 6.69 -7.29
C LEU A 56 9.18 7.16 -5.87
N ASN A 57 8.66 8.38 -5.74
CA ASN A 57 8.11 8.89 -4.49
C ASN A 57 6.57 8.91 -4.53
N GLU A 58 5.94 9.19 -3.38
CA GLU A 58 4.48 9.22 -3.25
C GLU A 58 3.81 10.30 -4.13
N ALA A 59 4.50 11.40 -4.41
CA ALA A 59 3.99 12.44 -5.30
C ALA A 59 3.99 11.96 -6.77
N ASP A 60 5.02 11.22 -7.19
CA ASP A 60 5.09 10.62 -8.52
C ASP A 60 3.95 9.63 -8.73
N VAL A 61 3.72 8.73 -7.76
CA VAL A 61 2.62 7.75 -7.83
C VAL A 61 1.25 8.42 -7.90
N ARG A 62 1.02 9.46 -7.09
CA ARG A 62 -0.23 10.24 -7.14
C ARG A 62 -0.44 10.91 -8.49
N THR A 63 0.63 11.47 -9.05
CA THR A 63 0.62 12.11 -10.36
C THR A 63 0.29 11.09 -11.45
N MET A 64 0.96 9.94 -11.47
CA MET A 64 0.70 8.86 -12.43
C MET A 64 -0.74 8.35 -12.34
N LYS A 65 -1.26 8.16 -11.11
CA LYS A 65 -2.65 7.76 -10.86
C LYS A 65 -3.65 8.79 -11.41
N ALA A 66 -3.39 10.09 -11.21
CA ALA A 66 -4.23 11.16 -11.74
C ALA A 66 -4.26 11.16 -13.29
N PHE A 67 -3.17 10.76 -13.94
CA PHE A 67 -3.09 10.61 -15.39
C PHE A 67 -3.53 9.23 -15.91
N GLY A 68 -3.99 8.32 -15.05
CA GLY A 68 -4.41 6.96 -15.43
C GLY A 68 -3.26 6.05 -15.85
N ILE A 69 -2.01 6.39 -15.50
CA ILE A 69 -0.81 5.63 -15.81
C ILE A 69 -0.52 4.70 -14.63
N LYS A 70 -0.34 3.40 -14.90
CA LYS A 70 0.09 2.45 -13.87
C LYS A 70 1.60 2.60 -13.61
N PRO A 71 2.05 2.71 -12.34
CA PRO A 71 3.46 2.70 -12.01
C PRO A 71 4.06 1.35 -12.42
N SER A 72 4.99 1.35 -13.38
CA SER A 72 5.81 0.17 -13.67
C SER A 72 7.13 0.31 -12.91
N ALA A 73 7.48 -0.68 -12.09
CA ALA A 73 8.85 -0.80 -11.60
C ALA A 73 9.78 -0.93 -12.82
N LYS A 74 10.88 -0.16 -12.84
CA LYS A 74 11.97 -0.45 -13.79
C LYS A 74 12.60 -1.77 -13.34
N GLU A 75 12.72 -2.72 -14.29
CA GLU A 75 13.50 -3.95 -14.13
C GLU A 75 14.96 -3.66 -13.77
#